data_AF-A0AAJ0MLM4-F1
#
_entry.id   AF-A0AAJ0MLM4-F1
#
_cell.length_a   1.000
_cell.length_b   1.000
_cell.length_c   1.000
_cell.angle_alpha   90.00
_cell.angle_beta   90.00
_cell.angle_gamma   90.00
#
_symmetry.space_group_name_H-M   'P 1'
#
loop_
_entity.id
_entity.type
_entity.pdbx_description
1 polymer ?
#
loop_
_entity_poly.entity_id
_entity_poly.type
_entity_poly.pdbx_seq_one_letter_code
_entity_poly.pdbx_strand_id
1 'polypeptide(L)'
;MFPLLSLLPLLLLPLCVQSDDFSPTLPVSAVPDAQKSDWCDSHSSTCRSICGTGMPGTDLLGVRINVCSYKTLQYECICNKDNLRPKMELFHYSVPGLMCEAAWKMCRKTNKGDEKMVGECDDKIRKKCGHMITKDQETKSDRLYRFFKPIKGGGGKAGGKRRRGIDSERGEY
;
A
#
# COMPACT_ATOMS: atom_id res chain seq x y z
N MET A 1 51.41 22.14 -50.12
CA MET A 1 51.02 21.39 -48.90
C MET A 1 49.95 22.20 -48.19
N PHE A 2 48.68 21.78 -48.30
CA PHE A 2 47.55 22.40 -47.59
C PHE A 2 46.97 21.36 -46.64
N PRO A 3 46.88 21.57 -45.32
CA PRO A 3 45.98 20.79 -44.51
C PRO A 3 44.63 21.50 -44.46
N LEU A 4 43.63 20.83 -45.04
CA LEU A 4 42.22 21.14 -44.80
C LEU A 4 41.91 20.94 -43.31
N LEU A 5 41.57 22.01 -42.61
CA LEU A 5 40.93 21.94 -41.31
C LEU A 5 39.46 21.56 -41.51
N SER A 6 39.14 20.31 -41.20
CA SER A 6 37.80 19.76 -41.12
C SER A 6 37.04 20.38 -39.94
N LEU A 7 36.03 21.20 -40.25
CA LEU A 7 35.04 21.70 -39.29
C LEU A 7 33.88 20.70 -39.22
N LEU A 8 33.92 19.80 -38.23
CA LEU A 8 32.79 18.95 -37.86
C LEU A 8 31.90 19.69 -36.85
N PRO A 9 30.59 19.85 -37.09
CA PRO A 9 29.69 20.51 -36.16
C PRO A 9 29.35 19.55 -35.01
N LEU A 10 29.61 19.95 -33.77
CA LEU A 10 29.11 19.24 -32.58
C LEU A 10 27.58 19.38 -32.51
N LEU A 11 26.87 18.34 -32.93
CA LEU A 11 25.46 18.15 -32.62
C LEU A 11 25.31 17.81 -31.12
N LEU A 12 24.93 18.81 -30.33
CA LEU A 12 24.47 18.64 -28.95
C LEU A 12 23.04 18.08 -28.96
N LEU A 13 22.91 16.77 -28.76
CA LEU A 13 21.62 16.14 -28.44
C LEU A 13 21.24 16.43 -26.98
N PRO A 14 20.06 17.00 -26.68
CA PRO A 14 19.60 17.15 -25.31
C PRO A 14 19.20 15.78 -24.74
N LEU A 15 19.98 15.30 -23.77
CA LEU A 15 19.64 14.15 -22.92
C LEU A 15 18.57 14.58 -21.92
N CYS A 16 17.29 14.47 -22.27
CA CYS A 16 16.24 14.40 -21.26
C CYS A 16 16.09 12.95 -20.79
N VAL A 17 16.98 12.50 -19.89
CA VAL A 17 16.77 11.27 -19.11
C VAL A 17 16.04 11.67 -17.83
N GLN A 18 14.71 11.61 -17.82
CA GLN A 18 13.92 11.63 -16.58
C GLN A 18 13.58 10.18 -16.23
N SER A 19 14.52 9.49 -15.60
CA SER A 19 14.24 8.22 -14.93
C SER A 19 13.92 8.52 -13.47
N ASP A 20 12.70 8.96 -13.21
CA ASP A 20 12.19 9.01 -11.84
C ASP A 20 11.96 7.57 -11.36
N ASP A 21 12.79 7.12 -10.42
CA ASP A 21 12.75 5.76 -9.89
C ASP A 21 11.57 5.59 -8.91
N PHE A 22 10.41 5.17 -9.44
CA PHE A 22 9.22 4.89 -8.65
C PHE A 22 9.29 3.49 -8.02
N SER A 23 10.07 3.35 -6.95
CA SER A 23 10.09 2.12 -6.15
C SER A 23 8.84 2.02 -5.26
N PRO A 24 8.11 0.88 -5.28
CA PRO A 24 6.98 0.66 -4.38
C PRO A 24 7.39 0.25 -2.96
N THR A 25 8.66 0.40 -2.61
CA THR A 25 9.19 0.12 -1.28
C THR A 25 10.27 1.13 -0.91
N LEU A 26 10.38 1.46 0.37
CA LEU A 26 11.46 2.27 0.90
C LEU A 26 12.66 1.39 1.29
N PRO A 27 13.90 1.89 1.15
CA PRO A 27 15.03 1.24 1.80
C PRO A 27 14.80 1.23 3.32
N VAL A 28 15.07 0.09 3.96
CA VAL A 28 14.84 -0.10 5.40
C VAL A 28 15.58 0.94 6.24
N SER A 29 16.75 1.38 5.80
CA SER A 29 17.55 2.43 6.46
C SER A 29 16.87 3.80 6.50
N ALA A 30 15.90 4.07 5.62
CA ALA A 30 15.15 5.33 5.61
C ALA A 30 13.97 5.36 6.60
N VAL A 31 13.70 4.25 7.29
CA VAL A 31 12.60 4.13 8.26
C VAL A 31 13.18 4.26 9.68
N PRO A 32 12.63 5.11 10.56
CA PRO A 32 13.03 5.17 11.96
C PRO A 32 12.73 3.86 12.71
N ASP A 33 13.58 3.47 13.66
CA ASP A 33 13.46 2.18 14.36
C ASP A 33 12.14 2.02 15.13
N ALA A 34 11.63 3.10 15.76
CA ALA A 34 10.32 3.09 16.40
C ALA A 34 9.20 2.74 15.40
N GLN A 35 9.25 3.34 14.20
CA GLN A 35 8.29 3.05 13.14
C GLN A 35 8.41 1.61 12.61
N LYS A 36 9.63 1.06 12.53
CA LYS A 36 9.83 -0.36 12.17
C LYS A 36 9.22 -1.30 13.21
N SER A 37 9.35 -0.97 14.49
CA SER A 37 8.72 -1.72 15.59
C SER A 37 7.21 -1.72 15.44
N ASP A 38 6.60 -0.55 15.25
CA ASP A 38 5.15 -0.40 15.07
C ASP A 38 4.64 -1.19 13.84
N TRP A 39 5.42 -1.22 12.76
CA TRP A 39 5.11 -2.00 11.56
C TRP A 39 5.19 -3.51 11.81
N CYS A 40 6.16 -3.97 12.59
CA CYS A 40 6.24 -5.37 12.99
C CYS A 40 5.07 -5.80 13.88
N ASP A 41 4.61 -4.94 14.79
CA ASP A 41 3.43 -5.20 15.61
C ASP A 41 2.16 -5.29 14.76
N SER A 42 2.01 -4.35 13.82
CA SER A 42 0.91 -4.33 12.85
C SER A 42 0.91 -5.57 11.96
N HIS A 43 2.09 -5.97 11.47
CA HIS A 43 2.25 -7.20 10.69
C HIS A 43 1.88 -8.43 11.51
N SER A 44 2.36 -8.50 12.75
CA SER A 44 2.10 -9.63 13.64
C SER A 44 0.61 -9.77 13.95
N SER A 45 -0.08 -8.63 14.16
CA SER A 45 -1.53 -8.60 14.30
C SER A 45 -2.22 -9.08 13.02
N THR A 46 -1.81 -8.58 11.86
CA THR A 46 -2.36 -8.96 10.56
C THR A 46 -2.22 -10.47 10.31
N CYS A 47 -1.04 -11.05 10.59
CA CYS A 47 -0.80 -12.48 10.45
C CYS A 47 -1.73 -13.30 11.36
N ARG A 48 -1.88 -12.91 12.63
CA ARG A 48 -2.84 -13.56 13.56
C ARG A 48 -4.27 -13.49 13.04
N SER A 49 -4.69 -12.33 12.56
CA SER A 49 -6.04 -12.13 12.08
C SER A 49 -6.34 -12.97 10.83
N ILE A 50 -5.43 -12.97 9.85
CA ILE A 50 -5.54 -13.82 8.65
C ILE A 50 -5.60 -15.30 9.05
N CYS A 51 -4.66 -15.75 9.88
CA CYS A 51 -4.55 -17.15 10.24
C CYS A 51 -5.57 -17.63 11.27
N GLY A 52 -6.26 -16.76 12.01
CA GLY A 52 -7.17 -17.16 13.09
C GLY A 52 -8.65 -16.83 12.86
N THR A 53 -8.95 -15.78 12.09
CA THR A 53 -10.33 -15.35 11.81
C THR A 53 -10.69 -15.38 10.32
N GLY A 54 -9.70 -15.71 9.49
CA GLY A 54 -9.82 -15.90 8.05
C GLY A 54 -10.14 -14.62 7.26
N MET A 55 -9.96 -14.73 5.94
CA MET A 55 -10.84 -14.03 5.00
C MET A 55 -12.23 -14.73 5.00
N PRO A 56 -13.30 -14.08 4.53
CA PRO A 56 -14.58 -14.77 4.32
C PRO A 56 -14.39 -16.06 3.49
N GLY A 57 -14.81 -17.21 4.02
CA GLY A 57 -14.75 -18.51 3.31
C GLY A 57 -13.45 -19.32 3.48
N THR A 58 -12.51 -18.91 4.34
CA THR A 58 -11.27 -19.68 4.59
C THR A 58 -11.01 -19.88 6.08
N ASP A 59 -11.09 -21.12 6.54
CA ASP A 59 -10.61 -21.50 7.88
C ASP A 59 -9.13 -21.90 7.80
N LEU A 60 -8.29 -21.02 8.32
CA LEU A 60 -6.87 -21.26 8.56
C LEU A 60 -6.78 -21.58 10.05
N LEU A 61 -6.24 -22.73 10.44
CA LEU A 61 -6.34 -23.23 11.81
C LEU A 61 -5.27 -22.61 12.74
N GLY A 62 -5.17 -21.29 12.78
CA GLY A 62 -4.22 -20.56 13.62
C GLY A 62 -2.85 -20.34 12.97
N VAL A 63 -1.99 -19.66 13.72
CA VAL A 63 -0.63 -19.28 13.31
C VAL A 63 0.37 -20.39 13.65
N ARG A 64 1.23 -20.74 12.69
CA ARG A 64 2.42 -21.58 12.88
C ARG A 64 3.69 -20.74 13.06
N ILE A 65 3.91 -19.78 12.15
CA ILE A 65 5.05 -18.85 12.18
C ILE A 65 4.51 -17.44 12.05
N ASN A 66 5.01 -16.53 12.89
CA ASN A 66 4.72 -15.11 12.83
C ASN A 66 5.92 -14.35 13.39
N VAL A 67 6.85 -14.02 12.51
CA VAL A 67 8.10 -13.36 12.85
C VAL A 67 8.23 -12.07 12.05
N CYS A 68 8.78 -11.05 12.70
CA CYS A 68 9.17 -9.80 12.06
C CYS A 68 10.42 -9.25 12.76
N SER A 69 11.46 -8.97 12.00
CA SER A 69 12.70 -8.36 12.49
C SER A 69 12.61 -6.85 12.30
N TYR A 70 12.44 -6.07 13.37
CA TYR A 70 12.39 -4.62 13.25
C TYR A 70 13.71 -4.02 12.71
N LYS A 71 14.85 -4.71 12.83
CA LYS A 71 16.14 -4.22 12.30
C LYS A 71 16.20 -4.29 10.77
N THR A 72 15.60 -5.32 10.18
CA THR A 72 15.71 -5.62 8.74
C THR A 72 14.39 -5.53 7.99
N LEU A 73 13.27 -5.42 8.71
CA LEU A 73 11.89 -5.57 8.21
C LEU A 73 11.66 -6.89 7.46
N GLN A 74 12.51 -7.90 7.67
CA GLN A 74 12.23 -9.26 7.21
C GLN A 74 11.11 -9.86 8.04
N TYR A 75 10.18 -10.55 7.39
CA TYR A 75 9.00 -11.12 8.03
C TYR A 75 8.70 -12.51 7.47
N GLU A 76 8.00 -13.32 8.25
CA GLU A 76 7.41 -14.57 7.79
C GLU A 76 6.10 -14.83 8.54
N CYS A 77 5.05 -15.15 7.78
CA CYS A 77 3.74 -15.55 8.30
C CYS A 77 3.36 -16.89 7.67
N ILE A 78 3.17 -17.91 8.50
CA ILE A 78 2.71 -19.25 8.11
C ILE A 78 1.54 -19.62 9.00
N CYS A 79 0.43 -20.06 8.40
CA CYS A 79 -0.71 -20.60 9.14
C CYS A 79 -0.58 -22.14 9.28
N ASN A 80 -1.23 -22.73 10.30
CA ASN A 80 -1.09 -24.16 10.61
C ASN A 80 -1.62 -25.10 9.53
N LYS A 81 -2.58 -24.66 8.71
CA LYS A 81 -3.14 -25.47 7.63
C LYS A 81 -2.13 -25.59 6.49
N ASP A 82 -1.59 -26.78 6.27
CA ASP A 82 -0.70 -27.13 5.13
C ASP A 82 0.48 -26.19 4.91
N ASN A 83 0.98 -25.55 5.98
CA ASN A 83 2.00 -24.50 5.88
C ASN A 83 1.63 -23.37 4.93
N LEU A 84 0.34 -23.01 4.88
CA LEU A 84 -0.13 -21.93 4.03
C LEU A 84 0.61 -20.63 4.36
N ARG A 85 1.14 -20.00 3.31
CA ARG A 85 1.84 -18.71 3.35
C ARG A 85 0.92 -17.65 2.73
N PRO A 86 0.21 -16.84 3.54
CA PRO A 86 -0.59 -15.75 3.01
C PRO A 86 0.29 -14.75 2.24
N LYS A 87 -0.26 -14.19 1.16
CA LYS A 87 0.38 -13.10 0.39
C LYS A 87 0.26 -11.81 1.18
N MET A 88 1.23 -11.54 2.06
CA MET A 88 1.21 -10.42 2.99
C MET A 88 1.22 -9.06 2.27
N GLU A 89 1.79 -8.98 1.07
CA GLU A 89 1.80 -7.80 0.19
C GLU A 89 0.42 -7.30 -0.21
N LEU A 90 -0.61 -8.16 -0.15
CA LEU A 90 -1.98 -7.75 -0.44
C LEU A 90 -2.65 -7.01 0.71
N PHE A 91 -2.10 -7.12 1.93
CA PHE A 91 -2.67 -6.54 3.15
C PHE A 91 -2.00 -5.21 3.49
N HIS A 92 -2.80 -4.23 3.89
CA HIS A 92 -2.30 -2.88 4.14
C HIS A 92 -1.43 -2.79 5.40
N TYR A 93 -1.87 -3.40 6.50
CA TYR A 93 -1.18 -3.33 7.81
C TYR A 93 -0.08 -4.37 7.99
N SER A 94 0.37 -4.99 6.90
CA SER A 94 1.57 -5.81 6.89
C SER A 94 2.80 -4.93 6.63
N VAL A 95 3.99 -5.39 7.02
CA VAL A 95 5.27 -4.76 6.63
C VAL A 95 5.30 -4.32 5.14
N PRO A 96 5.05 -5.19 4.14
CA PRO A 96 5.13 -4.77 2.73
C PRO A 96 4.06 -3.73 2.37
N GLY A 97 2.86 -3.80 2.95
CA GLY A 97 1.82 -2.80 2.76
C GLY A 97 2.20 -1.42 3.31
N LEU A 98 2.75 -1.39 4.52
CA LEU A 98 3.18 -0.17 5.21
C LEU A 98 4.41 0.46 4.56
N MET A 99 5.36 -0.36 4.09
CA MET A 99 6.50 0.11 3.31
C MET A 99 6.07 0.75 1.99
N CYS A 100 5.09 0.15 1.30
CA CYS A 100 4.55 0.73 0.07
C CYS A 100 3.82 2.05 0.32
N GLU A 101 3.05 2.14 1.40
CA GLU A 101 2.40 3.40 1.76
C GLU A 101 3.41 4.49 2.11
N ALA A 102 4.47 4.14 2.84
CA ALA A 102 5.55 5.07 3.16
C ALA A 102 6.31 5.54 1.91
N ALA A 103 6.58 4.64 0.96
CA ALA A 103 7.19 4.96 -0.32
C ALA A 103 6.33 5.95 -1.12
N TRP A 104 5.03 5.70 -1.19
CA TRP A 104 4.08 6.61 -1.82
C TRP A 104 4.04 7.99 -1.15
N LYS A 105 3.97 8.04 0.20
CA LYS A 105 3.99 9.31 0.96
C LYS A 105 5.26 10.09 0.68
N MET A 106 6.40 9.41 0.64
CA MET A 106 7.68 10.02 0.34
C MET A 106 7.72 10.55 -1.10
N CYS A 107 7.28 9.76 -2.09
CA CYS A 107 7.19 10.18 -3.48
C CYS A 107 6.38 11.47 -3.65
N ARG A 108 5.18 11.52 -3.05
CA ARG A 108 4.33 12.71 -3.12
C ARG A 108 4.93 13.93 -2.41
N LYS A 109 5.65 13.70 -1.31
CA LYS A 109 6.34 14.76 -0.58
C LYS A 109 7.49 15.34 -1.41
N THR A 110 8.28 14.49 -2.07
CA THR A 110 9.39 14.90 -2.94
C THR A 110 8.89 15.69 -4.14
N ASN A 111 7.82 15.22 -4.78
CA ASN A 111 7.26 15.82 -5.99
C ASN A 111 6.20 16.91 -5.71
N LYS A 112 6.18 17.47 -4.49
CA LYS A 112 5.19 18.47 -4.11
C LYS A 112 5.32 19.71 -5.00
N GLY A 113 4.24 20.03 -5.72
CA GLY A 113 4.19 21.16 -6.65
C GLY A 113 4.28 20.75 -8.12
N ASP A 114 4.62 19.49 -8.41
CA ASP A 114 4.53 18.89 -9.74
C ASP A 114 3.33 17.93 -9.76
N GLU A 115 2.18 18.39 -10.25
CA GLU A 115 0.94 17.61 -10.28
C GLU A 115 1.08 16.33 -11.12
N LYS A 116 1.88 16.37 -12.19
CA LYS A 116 2.13 15.21 -13.04
C LYS A 116 2.89 14.16 -12.24
N MET A 117 4.00 14.53 -11.60
CA MET A 117 4.80 13.59 -10.81
C MET A 117 4.05 13.09 -9.56
N VAL A 118 3.21 13.92 -8.94
CA VAL A 118 2.29 13.46 -7.88
C VAL A 118 1.32 12.40 -8.40
N GLY A 119 0.74 12.60 -9.60
CA GLY A 119 -0.10 11.59 -10.25
C GLY A 119 0.66 10.29 -10.55
N GLU A 120 1.92 10.40 -10.97
CA GLU A 120 2.78 9.23 -11.18
C GLU A 120 3.06 8.46 -9.88
N CYS A 121 3.17 9.13 -8.72
CA CYS A 121 3.25 8.44 -7.42
C CYS A 121 1.99 7.59 -7.16
N ASP A 122 0.80 8.13 -7.48
CA ASP A 122 -0.45 7.39 -7.34
C ASP A 122 -0.49 6.18 -8.28
N ASP A 123 -0.12 6.37 -9.55
CA ASP A 123 -0.22 5.34 -10.57
C ASP A 123 0.84 4.25 -10.44
N LYS A 124 2.08 4.62 -10.16
CA LYS A 124 3.23 3.71 -10.18
C LYS A 124 3.50 3.06 -8.83
N ILE A 125 3.07 3.68 -7.72
CA ILE A 125 3.27 3.16 -6.36
C ILE A 125 1.93 2.82 -5.68
N ARG A 126 1.06 3.82 -5.45
CA ARG A 126 -0.14 3.64 -4.59
C ARG A 126 -1.03 2.49 -5.06
N LYS A 127 -1.29 2.40 -6.37
CA LYS A 127 -2.12 1.35 -6.98
C LYS A 127 -1.57 -0.07 -6.83
N LYS A 128 -0.28 -0.21 -6.50
CA LYS A 128 0.37 -1.51 -6.29
C LYS A 128 0.45 -1.90 -4.81
N CYS A 129 0.09 -1.00 -3.89
CA CYS A 129 0.11 -1.29 -2.46
C CYS A 129 -1.03 -2.23 -2.06
N GLY A 130 -0.82 -3.02 -1.00
CA GLY A 130 -1.86 -3.84 -0.41
C GLY A 130 -3.07 -3.01 0.05
N HIS A 131 -4.26 -3.42 -0.37
CA HIS A 131 -5.54 -2.75 -0.06
C HIS A 131 -6.46 -3.60 0.82
N MET A 132 -6.11 -4.85 1.07
CA MET A 132 -6.91 -5.73 1.92
C MET A 132 -6.69 -5.39 3.39
N ILE A 133 -7.76 -5.52 4.17
CA ILE A 133 -7.77 -5.42 5.63
C ILE A 133 -8.47 -6.66 6.17
N THR A 134 -8.13 -7.05 7.40
CA THR A 134 -8.77 -8.20 8.06
C THR A 134 -10.04 -7.75 8.78
N LYS A 135 -10.96 -8.68 9.09
CA LYS A 135 -12.28 -8.37 9.67
C LYS A 135 -12.20 -7.59 11.00
N ASP A 136 -11.20 -7.89 11.83
CA ASP A 136 -10.91 -7.17 13.07
C ASP A 136 -10.41 -5.73 12.84
N GLN A 137 -9.81 -5.46 11.68
CA GLN A 137 -9.36 -4.12 11.29
C GLN A 137 -10.50 -3.29 10.68
N GLU A 138 -11.48 -3.94 10.03
CA GLU A 138 -12.70 -3.29 9.52
C GLU A 138 -13.54 -2.71 10.67
N THR A 139 -13.72 -3.47 11.75
CA THR A 139 -14.58 -3.09 12.89
C THR A 139 -14.02 -1.95 13.74
N LYS A 140 -12.74 -1.60 13.59
CA LYS A 140 -12.08 -0.56 14.40
C LYS A 140 -12.11 0.83 13.77
N SER A 141 -12.51 1.01 12.51
CA SER A 141 -12.41 2.35 11.93
C SER A 141 -13.21 2.66 10.64
N ASP A 142 -14.39 3.28 10.82
CA ASP A 142 -15.06 4.10 9.79
C ASP A 142 -14.28 5.39 9.40
N ARG A 143 -13.30 5.84 10.19
CA ARG A 143 -12.53 7.09 9.91
C ARG A 143 -11.29 6.87 9.01
N LEU A 144 -10.46 5.89 9.34
CA LEU A 144 -9.28 5.44 8.61
C LEU A 144 -9.66 4.92 7.20
N TYR A 145 -10.88 4.37 7.02
CA TYR A 145 -11.40 3.92 5.71
C TYR A 145 -11.63 5.04 4.68
N ARG A 146 -11.70 6.32 5.09
CA ARG A 146 -11.85 7.43 4.14
C ARG A 146 -10.66 7.59 3.20
N PHE A 147 -9.47 7.20 3.66
CA PHE A 147 -8.23 7.25 2.89
C PHE A 147 -8.12 6.14 1.81
N PHE A 148 -8.95 5.09 1.93
CA PHE A 148 -8.92 3.90 1.08
C PHE A 148 -10.08 3.84 0.09
N LYS A 149 -10.90 4.89 -0.04
CA LYS A 149 -11.73 4.99 -1.23
C LYS A 149 -10.79 5.02 -2.44
N PRO A 150 -11.00 4.15 -3.44
CA PRO A 150 -10.24 4.21 -4.68
C PRO A 150 -10.26 5.66 -5.17
N ILE A 151 -9.10 6.17 -5.62
CA ILE A 151 -9.03 7.50 -6.23
C ILE A 151 -9.99 7.44 -7.42
N LYS A 152 -11.20 7.98 -7.22
CA LYS A 152 -12.14 8.16 -8.32
C LYS A 152 -11.49 9.21 -9.20
N GLY A 153 -10.95 8.78 -10.33
CA GLY A 153 -10.72 9.66 -11.47
C GLY A 153 -11.99 10.49 -11.68
N GLY A 154 -11.81 11.78 -11.96
CA GLY A 154 -12.86 12.78 -11.93
C GLY A 154 -14.11 12.42 -12.73
N GLY A 155 -15.25 12.93 -12.27
CA GLY A 155 -16.51 12.98 -13.03
C GLY A 155 -17.67 12.26 -12.36
N GLY A 156 -18.70 13.04 -12.00
CA GLY A 156 -20.05 12.52 -11.72
C GLY A 156 -20.54 12.77 -10.31
N LYS A 157 -21.33 13.84 -10.13
CA LYS A 157 -22.21 13.99 -8.97
C LYS A 157 -23.21 12.84 -8.96
N ALA A 158 -23.21 12.03 -7.92
CA ALA A 158 -24.26 11.06 -7.65
C ALA A 158 -24.90 11.40 -6.30
N GLY A 159 -26.15 11.88 -6.38
CA GLY A 159 -26.96 12.29 -5.25
C GLY A 159 -27.23 11.17 -4.26
N GLY A 160 -27.22 11.51 -2.98
CA GLY A 160 -27.53 10.59 -1.89
C GLY A 160 -29.03 10.29 -1.83
N LYS A 161 -29.37 9.00 -1.77
CA LYS A 161 -30.63 8.56 -1.16
C LYS A 161 -30.36 8.11 0.27
N ARG A 162 -31.02 8.78 1.21
CA ARG A 162 -31.01 8.48 2.65
C ARG A 162 -31.59 7.08 2.89
N ARG A 163 -30.95 6.33 3.79
CA ARG A 163 -31.45 5.05 4.32
C ARG A 163 -32.78 5.29 5.05
N ARG A 164 -33.78 4.46 4.74
CA ARG A 164 -35.06 4.38 5.47
C ARG A 164 -34.82 3.82 6.86
N GLY A 165 -35.48 4.43 7.84
CA GLY A 165 -35.52 4.01 9.24
C GLY A 165 -36.18 2.64 9.38
N ILE A 166 -35.71 1.92 10.39
CA ILE A 166 -36.36 0.76 10.98
C ILE A 166 -37.34 1.34 12.00
N ASP A 167 -38.63 1.25 11.72
CA ASP A 167 -39.67 1.42 12.73
C ASP A 167 -40.24 0.04 13.09
N SER A 168 -40.23 -0.17 14.39
CA SER A 168 -40.85 -1.27 15.14
C SER A 168 -42.36 -1.03 15.24
N GLU A 169 -43.20 -2.06 15.11
CA GLU A 169 -44.55 -2.31 15.69
C GLU A 169 -45.27 -3.38 14.82
N ARG A 170 -45.70 -4.55 15.33
CA ARG A 170 -46.91 -4.92 16.13
C ARG A 170 -47.96 -5.67 15.26
N GLY A 171 -48.53 -6.77 15.78
CA GLY A 171 -49.81 -7.40 15.38
C GLY A 171 -49.66 -8.73 14.61
N GLU A 172 -50.03 -9.89 15.19
CA GLU A 172 -51.36 -10.58 15.07
C GLU A 172 -51.64 -11.01 13.62
N TYR A 173 -51.81 -12.29 13.24
CA TYR A 173 -52.58 -13.41 13.82
C TYR A 173 -51.83 -14.75 13.65
#